data_AF-A0A1I7T559-F1
#
_entry.id   AF-A0A1I7T559-F1
#
_cell.length_a   1.000
_cell.length_b   1.000
_cell.length_c   1.000
_cell.angle_alpha   90.00
_cell.angle_beta   90.00
_cell.angle_gamma   90.00
#
_symmetry.space_group_name_H-M   'P 1'
#
loop_
_entity.id
_entity.type
_entity.pdbx_description
1 polymer ?
#
loop_
_entity_poly.entity_id
_entity_poly.type
_entity_poly.pdbx_seq_one_letter_code
_entity_poly.pdbx_strand_id
1 'polypeptide(L)'
;MKIPIVTYLAEYIGFFVAFFANMTLIHLILTRTRSNFGSYKYLMLWFAAFSLWYSIIDILTQPAMHSYLNSYIVFCASWFKYDPVLAPIIITSYCTSYGLTLVLLAIHFVYRYIAMIHPNQIHYFKYPKALIWPFLFIVVAVFWWCNVYFLLGSNATFNSYLNETIYENYQERIERLSYIGPLYFIIGSKGQIQLQWKSCLGMINVYCIAITTLVTIMSLGFAIYKKMQSVNDMVAEKTRALQKQLFHALVLQTIVPIIFMYTPTTVLFICPIIGVELGMIANMTSICLALYPALDPLVVMYFIRDYRTHLLKKLNLKRNVSSTTRITSITKNETEII
;
A
#
# COMPACT_ATOMS: atom_id res chain seq x y z
N MET A 1 -5.05 18.54 -20.80
CA MET A 1 -5.40 18.37 -19.38
C MET A 1 -4.45 19.17 -18.52
N LYS A 2 -4.97 20.14 -17.76
CA LYS A 2 -4.20 20.92 -16.79
C LYS A 2 -4.21 20.22 -15.44
N ILE A 3 -3.33 19.25 -15.25
CA ILE A 3 -3.07 18.65 -13.93
C ILE A 3 -1.87 19.37 -13.29
N PRO A 4 -1.86 19.58 -11.96
CA PRO A 4 -0.70 20.13 -11.27
C PRO A 4 0.58 19.36 -11.60
N ILE A 5 1.65 20.06 -11.98
CA ILE A 5 2.95 19.46 -12.33
C ILE A 5 3.49 18.54 -11.23
N VAL A 6 3.23 18.88 -9.96
CA VAL A 6 3.63 18.09 -8.80
C VAL A 6 3.04 16.68 -8.84
N THR A 7 1.79 16.52 -9.31
CA THR A 7 1.14 15.22 -9.45
C THR A 7 1.88 14.35 -10.47
N TYR A 8 2.18 14.89 -11.66
CA TYR A 8 2.95 14.15 -12.67
C TYR A 8 4.35 13.77 -12.18
N LEU A 9 5.06 14.70 -11.55
CA LEU A 9 6.39 14.41 -11.01
C LEU A 9 6.34 13.31 -9.95
N ALA A 10 5.36 13.36 -9.05
CA ALA A 10 5.20 12.34 -8.02
C ALA A 10 4.89 10.95 -8.62
N GLU A 11 4.06 10.87 -9.66
CA GLU A 11 3.78 9.62 -10.37
C GLU A 11 5.04 9.02 -11.02
N TYR A 12 5.77 9.80 -11.82
CA TYR A 12 6.97 9.29 -12.49
C TYR A 12 8.06 8.90 -11.48
N ILE A 13 8.34 9.77 -10.51
CA ILE A 13 9.35 9.50 -9.46
C ILE A 13 8.91 8.30 -8.62
N GLY A 14 7.65 8.28 -8.19
CA GLY A 14 7.05 7.18 -7.43
C GLY A 14 7.19 5.86 -8.17
N PHE A 15 6.83 5.82 -9.44
CA PHE A 15 6.99 4.65 -10.30
C PHE A 15 8.44 4.17 -10.39
N PHE A 16 9.37 5.04 -10.76
CA PHE A 16 10.78 4.62 -10.93
C PHE A 16 11.36 4.09 -9.61
N VAL A 17 11.11 4.79 -8.49
CA VAL A 17 11.59 4.34 -7.18
C VAL A 17 10.92 3.02 -6.80
N ALA A 18 9.60 2.89 -6.96
CA ALA A 18 8.87 1.65 -6.69
C ALA A 18 9.40 0.48 -7.53
N PHE A 19 9.60 0.68 -8.82
CA PHE A 19 10.06 -0.35 -9.73
C PHE A 19 11.44 -0.89 -9.31
N PHE A 20 12.42 -0.01 -9.12
CA PHE A 20 13.77 -0.41 -8.74
C PHE A 20 13.84 -0.93 -7.30
N ALA A 21 13.10 -0.34 -6.35
CA ALA A 21 13.09 -0.78 -4.96
C ALA A 21 12.46 -2.17 -4.81
N ASN A 22 11.32 -2.44 -5.47
CA ASN A 22 10.69 -3.76 -5.41
C ASN A 22 11.53 -4.81 -6.16
N MET A 23 12.14 -4.49 -7.31
CA MET A 23 13.07 -5.41 -7.98
C MET A 23 14.28 -5.74 -7.10
N THR A 24 14.85 -4.75 -6.43
CA THR A 24 15.95 -4.95 -5.47
C THR A 24 15.49 -5.81 -4.29
N LEU A 25 14.30 -5.54 -3.76
CA LEU A 25 13.72 -6.33 -2.67
C LEU A 25 13.52 -7.79 -3.08
N ILE A 26 12.96 -8.06 -4.27
CA ILE A 26 12.82 -9.42 -4.80
C ILE A 26 14.18 -10.12 -4.88
N HIS A 27 15.19 -9.45 -5.45
CA HIS A 27 16.54 -9.99 -5.53
C HIS A 27 17.11 -10.33 -4.14
N LEU A 28 16.95 -9.44 -3.15
CA LEU A 28 17.37 -9.68 -1.78
C LEU A 28 16.61 -10.81 -1.12
N ILE A 29 15.30 -10.91 -1.36
CA ILE A 29 14.48 -11.98 -0.80
C ILE A 29 14.97 -13.33 -1.34
N LEU A 30 15.27 -13.42 -2.64
CA LEU A 30 15.73 -14.66 -3.26
C LEU A 30 17.13 -15.08 -2.78
N THR A 31 18.06 -14.12 -2.64
CA THR A 31 19.49 -14.41 -2.43
C THR A 31 19.96 -14.32 -0.97
N ARG A 32 19.29 -13.52 -0.12
CA ARG A 32 19.77 -13.20 1.24
C ARG A 32 18.83 -13.63 2.36
N THR A 33 17.62 -14.08 2.05
CA THR A 33 16.69 -14.57 3.08
C THR A 33 17.17 -15.91 3.63
N ARG A 34 17.33 -15.99 4.96
CA ARG A 34 17.71 -17.23 5.65
C ARG A 34 16.62 -18.29 5.49
N SER A 35 17.01 -19.57 5.48
CA SER A 35 16.08 -20.71 5.45
C SER A 35 15.01 -20.67 6.55
N ASN A 36 15.35 -20.10 7.71
CA ASN A 36 14.44 -19.98 8.86
C ASN A 36 13.20 -19.10 8.62
N PHE A 37 13.16 -18.31 7.54
CA PHE A 37 11.97 -17.50 7.20
C PHE A 37 10.81 -18.35 6.67
N GLY A 38 11.09 -19.58 6.20
CA GLY A 38 10.06 -20.53 5.75
C GLY A 38 9.04 -19.92 4.80
N SER A 39 7.76 -20.10 5.11
CA SER A 39 6.62 -19.58 4.34
C SER A 39 6.58 -18.06 4.18
N TYR A 40 7.17 -17.31 5.11
CA TYR A 40 7.17 -15.84 5.06
C TYR A 40 7.88 -15.31 3.82
N LYS A 41 8.91 -16.01 3.35
CA LYS A 41 9.66 -15.66 2.14
C LYS A 41 8.74 -15.54 0.92
N TYR A 42 7.84 -16.50 0.73
CA TYR A 42 6.91 -16.52 -0.40
C TYR A 42 5.88 -15.41 -0.30
N LEU A 43 5.42 -15.11 0.92
CA LEU A 43 4.49 -14.01 1.17
C LEU A 43 5.13 -12.64 0.84
N MET A 44 6.38 -12.41 1.27
CA MET A 44 7.12 -11.20 0.90
C MET A 44 7.38 -11.09 -0.61
N LEU A 45 7.67 -12.21 -1.30
CA LEU A 45 7.80 -12.22 -2.76
C LEU A 45 6.49 -11.85 -3.45
N TRP A 46 5.38 -12.41 -2.98
CA TRP A 46 4.05 -12.10 -3.52
C TRP A 46 3.73 -10.61 -3.36
N PHE A 47 4.02 -10.03 -2.20
CA PHE A 47 3.83 -8.59 -1.96
C PHE A 47 4.67 -7.72 -2.90
N ALA A 48 5.97 -8.00 -3.01
CA ALA A 48 6.85 -7.22 -3.86
C ALA A 48 6.47 -7.33 -5.35
N ALA A 49 6.06 -8.53 -5.79
CA ALA A 49 5.56 -8.73 -7.15
C ALA A 49 4.24 -7.98 -7.40
N PHE A 50 3.33 -7.99 -6.44
CA PHE A 50 2.07 -7.26 -6.54
C PHE A 50 2.28 -5.73 -6.49
N SER A 51 3.23 -5.26 -5.69
CA SER A 51 3.63 -3.85 -5.64
C SER A 51 4.20 -3.35 -6.98
N LEU A 52 4.98 -4.18 -7.68
CA LEU A 52 5.40 -3.90 -9.05
C LEU A 52 4.22 -3.79 -10.00
N TRP A 53 3.30 -4.77 -9.98
CA TRP A 53 2.09 -4.73 -10.78
C TRP A 53 1.30 -3.44 -10.53
N TYR A 54 1.10 -3.08 -9.26
CA TYR A 54 0.37 -1.87 -8.89
C TYR A 54 1.08 -0.62 -9.41
N SER A 55 2.41 -0.51 -9.28
CA SER A 55 3.16 0.64 -9.81
C SER A 55 3.07 0.76 -11.35
N ILE A 56 3.02 -0.37 -12.07
CA ILE A 56 2.85 -0.38 -13.53
C ILE A 56 1.44 0.11 -13.90
N ILE A 57 0.41 -0.39 -13.23
CA ILE A 57 -0.96 0.04 -13.48
C ILE A 57 -1.16 1.52 -13.09
N ASP A 58 -0.55 1.98 -12.01
CA ASP A 58 -0.56 3.38 -11.59
C ASP A 58 -0.01 4.30 -12.69
N ILE A 59 1.20 4.02 -13.21
CA ILE A 59 1.78 4.85 -14.27
C ILE A 59 1.04 4.73 -15.61
N LEU A 60 0.42 3.58 -15.91
CA LEU A 60 -0.44 3.43 -17.09
C LEU A 60 -1.76 4.21 -16.94
N THR A 61 -2.23 4.44 -15.72
CA THR A 61 -3.47 5.18 -15.44
C THR A 61 -3.21 6.67 -15.34
N GLN A 62 -2.10 7.07 -14.70
CA GLN A 62 -1.83 8.44 -14.25
C GLN A 62 -3.07 9.03 -13.58
N PRO A 63 -3.49 8.47 -12.42
CA PRO A 63 -4.79 8.73 -11.86
C PRO A 63 -4.87 10.18 -11.37
N ALA A 64 -5.76 10.95 -11.98
CA ALA A 64 -6.16 12.25 -11.46
C ALA A 64 -7.45 12.11 -10.66
N MET A 65 -7.59 12.90 -9.61
CA MET A 65 -8.74 12.87 -8.72
C MET A 65 -9.35 14.26 -8.59
N HIS A 66 -10.68 14.30 -8.58
CA HIS A 66 -11.44 15.52 -8.40
C HIS A 66 -12.63 15.24 -7.49
N SER A 67 -12.89 16.14 -6.55
CA SER A 67 -14.07 16.08 -5.69
C SER A 67 -14.95 17.28 -5.98
N TYR A 68 -16.23 17.04 -6.19
CA TYR A 68 -17.22 18.08 -6.44
C TYR A 68 -18.51 17.73 -5.71
N LEU A 69 -18.89 18.56 -4.73
CA LEU A 69 -20.10 18.39 -3.92
C LEU A 69 -20.30 16.94 -3.44
N ASN A 70 -21.36 16.26 -3.91
CA ASN A 70 -21.75 14.91 -3.48
C ASN A 70 -21.07 13.78 -4.28
N SER A 71 -19.96 14.10 -4.95
CA SER A 71 -19.20 13.16 -5.79
C SER A 71 -17.70 13.33 -5.62
N TYR A 72 -16.98 12.25 -5.87
CA TYR A 72 -15.59 12.31 -6.26
C TYR A 72 -15.38 11.37 -7.44
N ILE A 73 -14.42 11.71 -8.31
CA ILE A 73 -14.03 10.88 -9.42
C ILE A 73 -12.52 10.68 -9.43
N VAL A 74 -12.14 9.49 -9.90
CA VAL A 74 -10.80 9.17 -10.36
C VAL A 74 -10.91 9.04 -11.87
N PHE A 75 -10.04 9.69 -12.63
CA PHE A 75 -10.02 9.61 -14.09
C PHE A 75 -8.62 9.34 -14.63
N CYS A 76 -8.58 8.66 -15.76
CA CYS A 76 -7.35 8.33 -16.47
C CYS A 76 -6.80 9.60 -17.11
N ALA A 77 -5.59 10.02 -16.72
CA ALA A 77 -4.94 11.20 -17.30
C ALA A 77 -3.78 10.84 -18.24
N SER A 78 -3.49 9.55 -18.39
CA SER A 78 -2.38 9.06 -19.20
C SER A 78 -2.65 9.18 -20.71
N TRP A 79 -1.73 8.66 -21.52
CA TRP A 79 -1.91 8.56 -22.98
C TRP A 79 -3.15 7.77 -23.40
N PHE A 80 -3.66 6.89 -22.53
CA PHE A 80 -4.86 6.10 -22.80
C PHE A 80 -6.15 6.87 -22.56
N LYS A 81 -6.13 8.09 -22.02
CA LYS A 81 -7.34 8.79 -21.51
C LYS A 81 -8.54 8.90 -22.47
N TYR A 82 -8.31 8.87 -23.78
CA TYR A 82 -9.35 8.94 -24.82
C TYR A 82 -9.69 7.58 -25.45
N ASP A 83 -8.99 6.51 -25.05
CA ASP A 83 -9.26 5.16 -25.54
C ASP A 83 -10.51 4.60 -24.84
N PRO A 84 -11.60 4.30 -25.59
CA PRO A 84 -12.86 3.89 -25.01
C PRO A 84 -12.82 2.46 -24.45
N VAL A 85 -11.80 1.67 -24.75
CA VAL A 85 -11.66 0.28 -24.30
C VAL A 85 -10.59 0.17 -23.21
N LEU A 86 -9.40 0.71 -23.46
CA LEU A 86 -8.26 0.58 -22.55
C LEU A 86 -8.41 1.45 -21.32
N ALA A 87 -8.91 2.69 -21.44
CA ALA A 87 -8.99 3.58 -20.29
C ALA A 87 -9.89 3.03 -19.17
N PRO A 88 -11.12 2.53 -19.44
CA PRO A 88 -11.97 1.92 -18.40
C PRO A 88 -11.34 0.69 -17.75
N ILE A 89 -10.66 -0.16 -18.53
CA ILE A 89 -10.01 -1.37 -18.01
C ILE A 89 -8.84 -1.00 -17.10
N ILE A 90 -7.98 -0.07 -17.53
CA ILE A 90 -6.79 0.36 -16.79
C ILE A 90 -7.19 1.04 -15.49
N ILE A 91 -8.14 1.99 -15.52
CA ILE A 91 -8.56 2.72 -14.33
C ILE A 91 -9.31 1.83 -13.32
N THR A 92 -10.13 0.88 -13.79
CA THR A 92 -10.77 -0.12 -12.92
C THR A 92 -9.72 -1.03 -12.27
N SER A 93 -8.71 -1.43 -13.05
CA SER A 93 -7.61 -2.25 -12.56
C SER A 93 -6.77 -1.50 -11.52
N TYR A 94 -6.60 -0.17 -11.67
CA TYR A 94 -5.98 0.68 -10.68
C TYR A 94 -6.76 0.72 -9.36
N CYS A 95 -8.06 1.02 -9.41
CA CYS A 95 -8.92 1.01 -8.22
C CYS A 95 -8.96 -0.35 -7.52
N THR A 96 -8.99 -1.44 -8.30
CA THR A 96 -8.93 -2.81 -7.79
C THR A 96 -7.58 -3.10 -7.13
N SER A 97 -6.48 -2.67 -7.74
CA SER A 97 -5.12 -2.91 -7.22
C SER A 97 -4.89 -2.19 -5.88
N TYR A 98 -5.46 -0.99 -5.71
CA TYR A 98 -5.53 -0.31 -4.43
C TYR A 98 -6.21 -1.18 -3.36
N GLY A 99 -7.44 -1.66 -3.61
CA GLY A 99 -8.18 -2.48 -2.65
C GLY A 99 -7.46 -3.79 -2.30
N LEU A 100 -6.88 -4.45 -3.31
CA LEU A 100 -6.11 -5.67 -3.15
C LEU A 100 -4.82 -5.48 -2.34
N THR A 101 -4.21 -4.30 -2.41
CA THR A 101 -3.07 -3.97 -1.54
C THR A 101 -3.47 -4.04 -0.07
N LEU A 102 -4.65 -3.53 0.29
CA LEU A 102 -5.18 -3.59 1.67
C LEU A 102 -5.44 -5.03 2.12
N VAL A 103 -5.99 -5.86 1.23
CA VAL A 103 -6.21 -7.29 1.48
C VAL A 103 -4.88 -8.00 1.71
N LEU A 104 -3.87 -7.71 0.88
CA LEU A 104 -2.57 -8.34 1.01
C LEU A 104 -1.86 -7.92 2.30
N LEU A 105 -1.94 -6.65 2.69
CA LEU A 105 -1.49 -6.16 3.99
C LEU A 105 -2.17 -6.92 5.13
N ALA A 106 -3.49 -7.12 5.08
CA ALA A 106 -4.20 -7.90 6.09
C ALA A 106 -3.71 -9.35 6.16
N ILE A 107 -3.46 -10.01 5.01
CA ILE A 107 -2.89 -11.37 4.96
C ILE A 107 -1.49 -11.41 5.62
N HIS A 108 -0.66 -10.37 5.41
CA HIS A 108 0.63 -10.25 6.11
C HIS A 108 0.47 -10.18 7.63
N PHE A 109 -0.52 -9.42 8.13
CA PHE A 109 -0.81 -9.38 9.57
C PHE A 109 -1.33 -10.71 10.10
N VAL A 110 -2.18 -11.40 9.36
CA VAL A 110 -2.64 -12.76 9.72
C VAL A 110 -1.47 -13.73 9.80
N TYR A 111 -0.56 -13.73 8.82
CA TYR A 111 0.64 -14.55 8.86
C TYR A 111 1.47 -14.29 10.11
N ARG A 112 1.75 -13.02 10.40
CA ARG A 112 2.57 -12.62 11.57
C ARG A 112 1.91 -13.01 12.88
N TYR A 113 0.60 -12.81 12.99
CA TYR A 113 -0.18 -13.21 14.15
C TYR A 113 -0.07 -14.72 14.40
N ILE A 114 -0.31 -15.53 13.36
CA ILE A 114 -0.21 -17.00 13.47
C ILE A 114 1.23 -17.41 13.81
N ALA A 115 2.24 -16.87 13.11
CA ALA A 115 3.63 -17.23 13.35
C ALA A 115 4.10 -16.89 14.78
N MET A 116 3.57 -15.84 15.39
CA MET A 116 4.01 -15.37 16.71
C MET A 116 3.18 -15.89 17.88
N ILE A 117 1.86 -15.98 17.71
CA ILE A 117 0.91 -16.29 18.81
C ILE A 117 0.38 -17.71 18.70
N HIS A 118 0.10 -18.21 17.50
CA HIS A 118 -0.45 -19.55 17.27
C HIS A 118 0.38 -20.37 16.27
N PRO A 119 1.66 -20.67 16.58
CA PRO A 119 2.56 -21.32 15.63
C PRO A 119 2.06 -22.69 15.13
N ASN A 120 1.20 -23.37 15.91
CA ASN A 120 0.57 -24.64 15.52
C ASN A 120 -0.32 -24.52 14.26
N GLN A 121 -0.83 -23.31 13.98
CA GLN A 121 -1.68 -23.02 12.82
C GLN A 121 -0.88 -22.56 11.59
N ILE A 122 0.46 -22.50 11.65
CA ILE A 122 1.30 -22.06 10.53
C ILE A 122 1.14 -22.94 9.27
N HIS A 123 0.57 -24.13 9.42
CA HIS A 123 0.29 -25.05 8.33
C HIS A 123 -0.66 -24.46 7.27
N TYR A 124 -1.52 -23.48 7.59
CA TYR A 124 -2.32 -22.74 6.61
C TYR A 124 -1.50 -21.86 5.66
N PHE A 125 -0.24 -21.60 5.99
CA PHE A 125 0.71 -20.89 5.14
C PHE A 125 1.79 -21.81 4.57
N LYS A 126 1.64 -23.13 4.71
CA LYS A 126 2.52 -24.14 4.08
C LYS A 126 1.79 -24.83 2.95
N TYR A 127 2.53 -25.19 1.90
CA TYR A 127 1.98 -25.97 0.79
C TYR A 127 1.45 -27.33 1.30
N PRO A 128 0.29 -27.82 0.83
CA PRO A 128 -0.57 -27.23 -0.20
C PRO A 128 -1.61 -26.23 0.32
N LYS A 129 -1.89 -26.20 1.63
CA LYS A 129 -2.95 -25.35 2.23
C LYS A 129 -2.74 -23.85 2.00
N ALA A 130 -1.50 -23.41 1.78
CA ALA A 130 -1.17 -22.03 1.42
C ALA A 130 -1.91 -21.51 0.17
N LEU A 131 -2.37 -22.39 -0.72
CA LEU A 131 -3.11 -22.02 -1.94
C LEU A 131 -4.47 -21.38 -1.66
N ILE A 132 -4.99 -21.48 -0.42
CA ILE A 132 -6.22 -20.78 -0.02
C ILE A 132 -6.08 -19.25 -0.14
N TRP A 133 -4.88 -18.70 0.10
CA TRP A 133 -4.66 -17.25 0.11
C TRP A 133 -4.66 -16.65 -1.30
N PRO A 134 -3.90 -17.19 -2.28
CA PRO A 134 -4.03 -16.74 -3.67
C PRO A 134 -5.44 -16.94 -4.23
N PHE A 135 -6.12 -18.04 -3.89
CA PHE A 135 -7.50 -18.28 -4.33
C PHE A 135 -8.44 -17.20 -3.78
N LEU A 136 -8.42 -16.94 -2.47
CA LEU A 136 -9.23 -15.89 -1.84
C LEU A 136 -8.91 -14.52 -2.44
N PHE A 137 -7.63 -14.22 -2.69
CA PHE A 137 -7.19 -12.97 -3.28
C PHE A 137 -7.75 -12.77 -4.70
N ILE A 138 -7.75 -13.80 -5.54
CA ILE A 138 -8.34 -13.74 -6.89
C ILE A 138 -9.85 -13.56 -6.82
N VAL A 139 -10.55 -14.25 -5.91
CA VAL A 139 -12.00 -14.08 -5.72
C VAL A 139 -12.33 -12.64 -5.34
N VAL A 140 -11.59 -12.06 -4.37
CA VAL A 140 -11.77 -10.66 -3.98
C VAL A 140 -11.41 -9.71 -5.12
N ALA A 141 -10.37 -10.01 -5.89
CA ALA A 141 -9.96 -9.21 -7.06
C ALA A 141 -11.08 -9.12 -8.10
N VAL A 142 -11.63 -10.27 -8.50
CA VAL A 142 -12.72 -10.34 -9.49
C VAL A 142 -13.98 -9.65 -8.96
N PHE A 143 -14.34 -9.91 -7.71
CA PHE A 143 -15.50 -9.26 -7.08
C PHE A 143 -15.35 -7.73 -7.05
N TRP A 144 -14.19 -7.23 -6.61
CA TRP A 144 -13.93 -5.80 -6.53
C TRP A 144 -13.91 -5.16 -7.93
N TRP A 145 -13.24 -5.80 -8.88
CA TRP A 145 -13.17 -5.29 -10.24
C TRP A 145 -14.56 -5.18 -10.88
N CYS A 146 -15.38 -6.22 -10.76
CA CYS A 146 -16.77 -6.19 -11.24
C CYS A 146 -17.60 -5.13 -10.52
N ASN A 147 -17.46 -5.01 -9.20
CA ASN A 147 -18.15 -3.99 -8.41
C ASN A 147 -17.85 -2.58 -8.95
N VAL A 148 -16.57 -2.27 -9.12
CA VAL A 148 -16.13 -0.96 -9.60
C VAL A 148 -16.58 -0.72 -11.05
N TYR A 149 -16.34 -1.69 -11.94
CA TYR A 149 -16.65 -1.55 -13.37
C TYR A 149 -18.14 -1.33 -13.63
N PHE A 150 -19.00 -2.13 -13.00
CA PHE A 150 -20.44 -2.11 -13.28
C PHE A 150 -21.23 -1.09 -12.46
N LEU A 151 -20.77 -0.73 -11.25
CA LEU A 151 -21.55 0.13 -10.34
C LEU A 151 -21.01 1.56 -10.22
N LEU A 152 -19.73 1.79 -10.50
CA LEU A 152 -19.06 3.08 -10.31
C LEU A 152 -18.50 3.69 -11.60
N GLY A 153 -18.78 3.09 -12.76
CA GLY A 153 -18.38 3.61 -14.05
C GLY A 153 -19.15 4.88 -14.47
N SER A 154 -18.55 5.63 -15.39
CA SER A 154 -19.12 6.82 -16.01
C SER A 154 -20.52 6.60 -16.59
N ASN A 155 -21.41 7.58 -16.45
CA ASN A 155 -22.73 7.57 -17.07
C ASN A 155 -23.18 8.99 -17.45
N ALA A 156 -24.25 9.09 -18.25
CA ALA A 156 -24.75 10.37 -18.76
C ALA A 156 -25.12 11.37 -17.65
N THR A 157 -25.71 10.89 -16.55
CA THR A 157 -26.07 11.73 -15.41
C THR A 157 -24.82 12.34 -14.75
N PHE A 158 -23.76 11.55 -14.60
CA PHE A 158 -22.52 11.99 -13.94
C PHE A 158 -21.76 12.96 -14.85
N ASN A 159 -21.77 12.70 -16.15
CA ASN A 159 -21.20 13.61 -17.14
C ASN A 159 -21.82 15.00 -17.01
N SER A 160 -23.16 15.09 -17.00
CA SER A 160 -23.85 16.38 -16.85
C SER A 160 -23.57 17.05 -15.51
N TYR A 161 -23.43 16.27 -14.43
CA TYR A 161 -23.16 16.81 -13.09
C TYR A 161 -21.74 17.40 -12.95
N LEU A 162 -20.76 16.81 -13.64
CA LEU A 162 -19.34 17.12 -13.46
C LEU A 162 -18.74 17.94 -14.61
N ASN A 163 -19.48 18.17 -15.70
CA ASN A 163 -18.94 18.74 -16.93
C ASN A 163 -18.25 20.10 -16.72
N GLU A 164 -18.96 21.01 -16.04
CA GLU A 164 -18.51 22.39 -15.84
C GLU A 164 -17.25 22.43 -14.98
N THR A 165 -17.27 21.82 -13.79
CA THR A 165 -16.10 21.80 -12.90
C THR A 165 -14.88 21.13 -13.53
N ILE A 166 -15.05 20.03 -14.29
CA ILE A 166 -13.93 19.37 -14.96
C ILE A 166 -13.36 20.22 -16.09
N TYR A 167 -14.22 20.90 -16.85
CA TYR A 167 -13.77 21.80 -17.90
C TYR A 167 -13.01 23.00 -17.32
N GLU A 168 -13.55 23.64 -16.29
CA GLU A 168 -12.91 24.80 -15.63
C GLU A 168 -11.53 24.44 -15.07
N ASN A 169 -11.44 23.35 -14.30
CA ASN A 169 -10.23 22.98 -13.59
C ASN A 169 -9.18 22.31 -14.48
N TYR A 170 -9.59 21.41 -15.39
CA TYR A 170 -8.67 20.57 -16.16
C TYR A 170 -8.63 20.88 -17.66
N GLN A 171 -9.52 21.73 -18.17
CA GLN A 171 -9.66 22.06 -19.59
C GLN A 171 -9.88 20.80 -20.45
N GLU A 172 -10.74 19.90 -19.96
CA GLU A 172 -11.10 18.65 -20.61
C GLU A 172 -12.62 18.46 -20.61
N ARG A 173 -13.11 17.69 -21.57
CA ARG A 173 -14.52 17.30 -21.66
C ARG A 173 -14.70 15.96 -21.00
N ILE A 174 -15.51 15.91 -19.93
CA ILE A 174 -15.67 14.67 -19.14
C ILE A 174 -16.26 13.53 -19.98
N GLU A 175 -17.06 13.82 -21.00
CA GLU A 175 -17.66 12.81 -21.87
C GLU A 175 -16.63 12.04 -22.71
N ARG A 176 -15.41 12.58 -22.84
CA ARG A 176 -14.30 11.93 -23.55
C ARG A 176 -13.37 11.17 -22.61
N LEU A 177 -13.54 11.30 -21.30
CA LEU A 177 -12.66 10.69 -20.30
C LEU A 177 -13.31 9.44 -19.74
N SER A 178 -12.50 8.41 -19.51
CA SER A 178 -12.90 7.33 -18.63
C SER A 178 -12.64 7.71 -17.18
N TYR A 179 -13.67 7.56 -16.35
CA TYR A 179 -13.59 7.84 -14.93
C TYR A 179 -14.45 6.87 -14.12
N ILE A 180 -14.05 6.72 -12.86
CA ILE A 180 -14.72 5.90 -11.85
C ILE A 180 -14.97 6.79 -10.65
N GLY A 181 -16.16 6.71 -10.09
CA GLY A 181 -16.46 7.41 -8.85
C GLY A 181 -17.93 7.33 -8.50
N PRO A 182 -18.27 7.53 -7.22
CA PRO A 182 -19.66 7.66 -6.83
C PRO A 182 -20.18 9.07 -7.10
N LEU A 183 -21.45 9.14 -7.46
CA LEU A 183 -22.30 10.30 -7.18
C LEU A 183 -23.36 9.79 -6.23
N TYR A 184 -23.39 10.26 -4.98
CA TYR A 184 -24.29 9.66 -3.98
C TYR A 184 -25.75 10.06 -4.21
N PHE A 185 -25.97 11.35 -4.44
CA PHE A 185 -27.30 11.91 -4.66
C PHE A 185 -27.26 13.21 -5.44
N ILE A 186 -28.37 13.50 -6.11
CA ILE A 186 -28.60 14.73 -6.84
C ILE A 186 -29.78 15.45 -6.21
N ILE A 187 -29.65 16.76 -6.03
CA ILE A 187 -30.75 17.62 -5.59
C ILE A 187 -31.42 18.16 -6.85
N GLY A 188 -32.65 17.73 -7.11
CA GLY A 188 -33.43 18.23 -8.25
C GLY A 188 -33.91 19.67 -8.03
N SER A 189 -34.44 20.29 -9.10
CA SER A 189 -34.88 21.69 -9.10
C SER A 189 -35.94 22.05 -8.05
N LYS A 190 -36.72 21.08 -7.56
CA LYS A 190 -37.72 21.25 -6.50
C LYS A 190 -37.20 20.84 -5.10
N GLY A 191 -35.89 20.68 -4.93
CA GLY A 191 -35.28 20.21 -3.68
C GLY A 191 -35.38 18.70 -3.43
N GLN A 192 -35.92 17.93 -4.39
CA GLN A 192 -36.05 16.48 -4.26
C GLN A 192 -34.68 15.77 -4.33
N ILE A 193 -34.40 14.90 -3.36
CA ILE A 193 -33.16 14.12 -3.32
C ILE A 193 -33.34 12.84 -4.13
N GLN A 194 -32.53 12.69 -5.19
CA GLN A 194 -32.50 11.49 -6.01
C GLN A 194 -31.23 10.70 -5.72
N LEU A 195 -31.37 9.63 -4.93
CA LEU A 195 -30.28 8.72 -4.60
C LEU A 195 -29.85 7.92 -5.83
N GLN A 196 -28.54 7.83 -6.05
CA GLN A 196 -27.97 6.99 -7.09
C GLN A 196 -27.64 5.62 -6.51
N TRP A 197 -28.62 4.73 -6.49
CA TRP A 197 -28.53 3.42 -5.83
C TRP A 197 -27.35 2.56 -6.27
N LYS A 198 -26.97 2.61 -7.56
CA LYS A 198 -25.79 1.89 -8.07
C LYS A 198 -24.50 2.37 -7.38
N SER A 199 -24.30 3.68 -7.28
CA SER A 199 -23.14 4.25 -6.58
C SER A 199 -23.16 3.96 -5.09
N CYS A 200 -24.33 4.05 -4.45
CA CYS A 200 -24.45 3.70 -3.03
C CYS A 200 -24.07 2.23 -2.80
N LEU A 201 -24.58 1.30 -3.61
CA LEU A 201 -24.24 -0.12 -3.52
C LEU A 201 -22.76 -0.38 -3.81
N GLY A 202 -22.20 0.25 -4.83
CA GLY A 202 -20.77 0.18 -5.15
C GLY A 202 -19.91 0.60 -3.96
N MET A 203 -20.19 1.76 -3.40
CA MET A 203 -19.43 2.31 -2.27
C MET A 203 -19.63 1.56 -0.97
N ILE A 204 -20.82 1.05 -0.66
CA ILE A 204 -21.04 0.18 0.51
C ILE A 204 -20.11 -1.02 0.46
N ASN A 205 -19.96 -1.66 -0.70
CA ASN A 205 -19.04 -2.80 -0.85
C ASN A 205 -17.58 -2.38 -0.65
N VAL A 206 -17.16 -1.25 -1.23
CA VAL A 206 -15.81 -0.69 -1.01
C VAL A 206 -15.55 -0.41 0.47
N TYR A 207 -16.50 0.23 1.17
CA TYR A 207 -16.40 0.53 2.59
C TYR A 207 -16.33 -0.73 3.45
N CYS A 208 -17.18 -1.72 3.19
CA CYS A 208 -17.18 -2.97 3.94
C CYS A 208 -15.81 -3.66 3.88
N ILE A 209 -15.19 -3.73 2.70
CA ILE A 209 -13.87 -4.38 2.58
C ILE A 209 -12.76 -3.51 3.21
N ALA A 210 -12.78 -2.19 2.99
CA ALA A 210 -11.80 -1.28 3.58
C ALA A 210 -11.86 -1.30 5.13
N ILE A 211 -13.05 -1.25 5.72
CA ILE A 211 -13.25 -1.33 7.17
C ILE A 211 -12.84 -2.70 7.70
N THR A 212 -13.23 -3.79 7.03
CA THR A 212 -12.87 -5.15 7.46
C THR A 212 -11.34 -5.35 7.46
N THR A 213 -10.64 -4.91 6.42
CA THR A 213 -9.17 -4.99 6.35
C THR A 213 -8.52 -4.13 7.43
N LEU A 214 -8.99 -2.89 7.63
CA LEU A 214 -8.47 -2.00 8.66
C LEU A 214 -8.65 -2.58 10.07
N VAL A 215 -9.86 -3.03 10.41
CA VAL A 215 -10.16 -3.67 11.70
C VAL A 215 -9.29 -4.92 11.91
N THR A 216 -9.10 -5.73 10.87
CA THR A 216 -8.22 -6.90 10.92
C THR A 216 -6.76 -6.49 11.21
N ILE A 217 -6.21 -5.52 10.47
CA ILE A 217 -4.84 -5.04 10.67
C ILE A 217 -4.66 -4.47 12.08
N MET A 218 -5.59 -3.65 12.54
CA MET A 218 -5.51 -3.01 13.87
C MET A 218 -5.64 -4.01 15.01
N SER A 219 -6.60 -4.92 14.96
CA SER A 219 -6.82 -5.94 15.99
C SER A 219 -5.65 -6.92 16.08
N LEU A 220 -5.19 -7.45 14.96
CA LEU A 220 -4.05 -8.37 14.91
C LEU A 220 -2.75 -7.66 15.27
N GLY A 221 -2.54 -6.43 14.79
CA GLY A 221 -1.38 -5.61 15.14
C GLY A 221 -1.31 -5.35 16.65
N PHE A 222 -2.43 -5.02 17.28
CA PHE A 222 -2.52 -4.83 18.73
C PHE A 222 -2.24 -6.13 19.51
N ALA A 223 -2.77 -7.27 19.04
CA ALA A 223 -2.51 -8.56 19.68
C ALA A 223 -1.04 -8.96 19.59
N ILE A 224 -0.40 -8.76 18.43
CA ILE A 224 1.04 -8.98 18.24
C ILE A 224 1.85 -8.07 19.17
N TYR A 225 1.49 -6.79 19.25
CA TYR A 225 2.13 -5.83 20.16
C TYR A 225 2.08 -6.30 21.62
N LYS A 226 0.90 -6.71 22.10
CA LYS A 226 0.72 -7.21 23.47
C LYS A 226 1.57 -8.45 23.74
N LYS A 227 1.60 -9.40 22.81
CA LYS A 227 2.44 -10.60 22.94
C LYS A 227 3.93 -10.23 22.99
N MET A 228 4.37 -9.31 22.15
CA MET A 228 5.75 -8.82 22.14
C MET A 228 6.17 -8.18 23.45
N GLN A 229 5.29 -7.39 24.08
CA GLN A 229 5.57 -6.84 25.40
C GLN A 229 5.74 -7.94 26.46
N SER A 230 4.85 -8.93 26.50
CA SER A 230 4.95 -10.02 27.48
C SER A 230 6.22 -10.87 27.35
N VAL A 231 6.76 -10.99 26.13
CA VAL A 231 7.98 -11.79 25.87
C VAL A 231 9.24 -10.98 26.20
N ASN A 232 9.18 -9.64 26.12
CA ASN A 232 10.33 -8.78 26.42
C ASN A 232 10.79 -8.87 27.88
N ASP A 233 9.92 -9.27 28.80
CA ASP A 233 10.24 -9.39 30.23
C ASP A 233 10.96 -10.71 30.58
N MET A 234 10.97 -11.69 29.67
CA MET A 234 11.43 -13.07 29.95
C MET A 234 12.65 -13.52 29.14
N VAL A 235 13.27 -12.65 28.32
CA VAL A 235 14.22 -13.08 27.27
C VAL A 235 15.58 -12.39 27.37
N ALA A 236 16.65 -13.15 27.14
CA ALA A 236 18.05 -12.68 27.12
C ALA A 236 18.27 -11.48 26.17
N GLU A 237 19.15 -10.55 26.56
CA GLU A 237 19.34 -9.23 25.90
C GLU A 237 19.56 -9.29 24.38
N LYS A 238 20.30 -10.29 23.89
CA LYS A 238 20.59 -10.45 22.45
C LYS A 238 19.35 -10.80 21.64
N THR A 239 18.45 -11.60 22.21
CA THR A 239 17.17 -11.97 21.60
C THR A 239 16.15 -10.84 21.75
N ARG A 240 16.21 -10.06 22.85
CA ARG A 240 15.45 -8.82 23.06
C ARG A 240 15.73 -7.77 21.97
N ALA A 241 17.00 -7.56 21.60
CA ALA A 241 17.38 -6.62 20.55
C ALA A 241 16.81 -7.01 19.17
N LEU A 242 16.79 -8.31 18.85
CA LEU A 242 16.20 -8.82 17.60
C LEU A 242 14.67 -8.66 17.59
N GLN A 243 13.99 -8.99 18.68
CA GLN A 243 12.54 -8.80 18.85
C GLN A 243 12.16 -7.32 18.70
N LYS A 244 12.94 -6.39 19.29
CA LYS A 244 12.72 -4.94 19.16
C LYS A 244 12.93 -4.41 17.73
N GLN A 245 13.82 -5.03 16.95
CA GLN A 245 13.99 -4.68 15.52
C GLN A 245 12.80 -5.13 14.69
N LEU A 246 12.32 -6.36 14.89
CA LEU A 246 11.12 -6.87 14.24
C LEU A 246 9.88 -6.05 14.63
N PHE A 247 9.83 -5.55 15.86
CA PHE A 247 8.77 -4.65 16.34
C PHE A 247 8.73 -3.32 15.58
N HIS A 248 9.86 -2.61 15.49
CA HIS A 248 9.89 -1.34 14.76
C HIS A 248 9.55 -1.52 13.28
N ALA A 249 10.01 -2.62 12.68
CA ALA A 249 9.65 -2.99 11.32
C ALA A 249 8.14 -3.16 11.16
N LEU A 250 7.50 -3.87 12.12
CA LEU A 250 6.07 -4.08 12.15
C LEU A 250 5.31 -2.76 12.27
N VAL A 251 5.68 -1.90 13.22
CA VAL A 251 5.04 -0.60 13.46
C VAL A 251 5.14 0.30 12.24
N LEU A 252 6.32 0.42 11.63
CA LEU A 252 6.51 1.29 10.46
C LEU A 252 5.80 0.74 9.21
N GLN A 253 5.74 -0.58 9.04
CA GLN A 253 4.94 -1.20 7.99
C GLN A 253 3.43 -1.03 8.20
N THR A 254 2.96 -0.79 9.42
CA THR A 254 1.55 -0.39 9.65
C THR A 254 1.35 1.10 9.35
N ILE A 255 2.28 1.94 9.80
CA ILE A 255 2.16 3.41 9.71
C ILE A 255 2.17 3.88 8.26
N VAL A 256 3.01 3.31 7.40
CA VAL A 256 3.14 3.75 6.00
C VAL A 256 1.81 3.60 5.23
N PRO A 257 1.16 2.43 5.18
CA PRO A 257 -0.18 2.31 4.59
C PRO A 257 -1.23 3.21 5.26
N ILE A 258 -1.17 3.42 6.58
CA ILE A 258 -2.12 4.33 7.26
C ILE A 258 -2.00 5.74 6.70
N ILE A 259 -0.78 6.29 6.65
CA ILE A 259 -0.52 7.66 6.20
C ILE A 259 -0.77 7.82 4.70
N PHE A 260 -0.25 6.90 3.87
CA PHE A 260 -0.22 7.08 2.42
C PHE A 260 -1.41 6.43 1.68
N MET A 261 -2.12 5.49 2.30
CA MET A 261 -3.28 4.83 1.68
C MET A 261 -4.58 5.14 2.42
N TYR A 262 -4.70 4.75 3.70
CA TYR A 262 -5.98 4.84 4.42
C TYR A 262 -6.42 6.28 4.69
N THR A 263 -5.54 7.13 5.22
CA THR A 263 -5.88 8.52 5.55
C THR A 263 -6.36 9.33 4.34
N PRO A 264 -5.59 9.45 3.23
CA PRO A 264 -6.01 10.28 2.11
C PRO A 264 -7.27 9.75 1.41
N THR A 265 -7.44 8.43 1.32
CA THR A 265 -8.65 7.84 0.72
C THR A 265 -9.87 7.97 1.63
N THR A 266 -9.71 7.85 2.95
CA THR A 266 -10.82 8.07 3.89
C THR A 266 -11.32 9.51 3.82
N VAL A 267 -10.41 10.47 3.75
CA VAL A 267 -10.76 11.89 3.54
C VAL A 267 -11.52 12.05 2.22
N LEU A 268 -10.99 11.53 1.11
CA LEU A 268 -11.64 11.60 -0.20
C LEU A 268 -13.04 10.96 -0.20
N PHE A 269 -13.22 9.84 0.50
CA PHE A 269 -14.48 9.09 0.51
C PHE A 269 -15.55 9.73 1.39
N ILE A 270 -15.17 10.28 2.55
CA ILE A 270 -16.11 10.87 3.51
C ILE A 270 -16.51 12.29 3.10
N CYS A 271 -15.59 13.08 2.55
CA CYS A 271 -15.83 14.50 2.21
C CYS A 271 -17.14 14.72 1.43
N PRO A 272 -17.44 13.97 0.34
CA PRO A 272 -18.69 14.14 -0.40
C PRO A 272 -19.95 13.72 0.34
N ILE A 273 -19.84 12.88 1.38
CA ILE A 273 -20.99 12.47 2.21
C ILE A 273 -21.36 13.56 3.20
N ILE A 274 -20.37 14.27 3.74
CA ILE A 274 -20.57 15.37 4.70
C ILE A 274 -20.68 16.74 4.03
N GLY A 275 -20.67 16.80 2.69
CA GLY A 275 -20.81 18.03 1.91
C GLY A 275 -19.56 18.89 1.85
N VAL A 276 -18.37 18.32 2.09
CA VAL A 276 -17.09 19.00 1.96
C VAL A 276 -16.53 18.77 0.55
N GLU A 277 -16.33 19.85 -0.19
CA GLU A 277 -15.74 19.81 -1.52
C GLU A 277 -14.22 20.04 -1.47
N LEU A 278 -13.45 19.09 -2.01
CA LEU A 278 -11.97 19.22 -2.08
C LEU A 278 -11.48 19.80 -3.41
N GLY A 279 -12.29 19.79 -4.47
CA GLY A 279 -11.88 20.21 -5.80
C GLY A 279 -10.63 19.46 -6.28
N MET A 280 -9.64 20.21 -6.78
CA MET A 280 -8.35 19.67 -7.22
C MET A 280 -7.43 19.19 -6.08
N ILE A 281 -7.70 19.54 -4.82
CA ILE A 281 -6.91 19.05 -3.67
C ILE A 281 -7.02 17.53 -3.55
N ALA A 282 -8.10 16.94 -4.08
CA ALA A 282 -8.25 15.49 -4.18
C ALA A 282 -7.07 14.80 -4.90
N ASN A 283 -6.33 15.49 -5.79
CA ASN A 283 -5.10 14.96 -6.40
C ASN A 283 -3.98 14.68 -5.39
N MET A 284 -4.05 15.20 -4.16
CA MET A 284 -3.10 14.78 -3.10
C MET A 284 -3.26 13.29 -2.78
N THR A 285 -4.46 12.74 -2.92
CA THR A 285 -4.70 11.30 -2.72
C THR A 285 -3.97 10.48 -3.77
N SER A 286 -3.98 10.88 -5.05
CA SER A 286 -3.22 10.15 -6.08
C SER A 286 -1.71 10.21 -5.83
N ILE A 287 -1.19 11.36 -5.40
CA ILE A 287 0.23 11.50 -5.03
C ILE A 287 0.60 10.52 -3.91
N CYS A 288 -0.18 10.48 -2.83
CA CYS A 288 0.09 9.57 -1.71
C CYS A 288 0.07 8.10 -2.14
N LEU A 289 -0.89 7.73 -2.99
CA LEU A 289 -1.03 6.37 -3.51
C LEU A 289 0.10 5.98 -4.47
N ALA A 290 0.60 6.91 -5.31
CA ALA A 290 1.74 6.68 -6.19
C ALA A 290 3.07 6.50 -5.43
N LEU A 291 3.21 7.16 -4.27
CA LEU A 291 4.42 7.05 -3.44
C LEU A 291 4.45 5.79 -2.57
N TYR A 292 3.29 5.24 -2.22
CA TYR A 292 3.21 4.07 -1.33
C TYR A 292 4.04 2.85 -1.81
N PRO A 293 3.93 2.41 -3.09
CA PRO A 293 4.68 1.26 -3.60
C PRO A 293 6.21 1.44 -3.57
N ALA A 294 6.68 2.69 -3.52
CA ALA A 294 8.08 3.03 -3.36
C ALA A 294 8.53 2.94 -1.89
N LEU A 295 7.71 3.43 -0.97
CA LEU A 295 8.05 3.51 0.46
C LEU A 295 8.08 2.15 1.14
N ASP A 296 7.11 1.29 0.87
CA ASP A 296 7.02 -0.02 1.53
C ASP A 296 8.28 -0.90 1.37
N PRO A 297 8.80 -1.17 0.15
CA PRO A 297 10.01 -1.99 0.00
C PRO A 297 11.25 -1.34 0.61
N LEU A 298 11.34 0.00 0.61
CA LEU A 298 12.44 0.73 1.25
C LEU A 298 12.42 0.51 2.78
N VAL A 299 11.23 0.57 3.39
CA VAL A 299 11.05 0.25 4.82
C VAL A 299 11.47 -1.19 5.11
N VAL A 300 11.02 -2.15 4.29
CA VAL A 300 11.39 -3.57 4.43
C VAL A 300 12.92 -3.74 4.37
N MET A 301 13.58 -3.15 3.37
CA MET A 301 15.03 -3.24 3.18
C MET A 301 15.82 -2.57 4.31
N TYR A 302 15.32 -1.47 4.85
CA TYR A 302 15.96 -0.76 5.96
C TYR A 302 15.91 -1.56 7.28
N PHE A 303 14.80 -2.24 7.54
CA PHE A 303 14.60 -2.97 8.80
C PHE A 303 15.19 -4.37 8.83
N ILE A 304 15.15 -5.10 7.72
CA ILE A 304 15.72 -6.45 7.68
C ILE A 304 17.24 -6.34 7.64
N ARG A 305 17.88 -6.63 8.77
CA ARG A 305 19.33 -6.44 8.99
C ARG A 305 20.19 -7.05 7.89
N ASP A 306 19.86 -8.26 7.43
CA ASP A 306 20.62 -8.95 6.39
C ASP A 306 20.54 -8.20 5.05
N TYR A 307 19.38 -7.63 4.73
CA TYR A 307 19.14 -6.84 3.52
C TYR A 307 19.92 -5.52 3.59
N ARG A 308 19.71 -4.74 4.66
CA ARG A 308 20.44 -3.48 4.89
C ARG A 308 21.96 -3.67 4.87
N THR A 309 22.46 -4.71 5.54
CA THR A 309 23.91 -4.96 5.62
C THR A 309 24.49 -5.31 4.24
N HIS A 310 23.75 -6.04 3.42
CA HIS A 310 24.16 -6.34 2.05
C HIS A 310 24.20 -5.08 1.18
N LEU A 311 23.15 -4.25 1.25
CA LEU A 311 23.08 -3.00 0.49
C LEU A 311 24.20 -2.02 0.88
N LEU A 312 24.43 -1.81 2.18
CA LEU A 312 25.50 -0.93 2.67
C LEU A 312 26.89 -1.41 2.25
N LYS A 313 27.12 -2.74 2.18
CA LYS A 313 28.35 -3.31 1.64
C LYS A 313 28.50 -3.04 0.14
N LYS A 314 27.43 -3.25 -0.64
CA LYS A 314 27.44 -3.05 -2.10
C LYS A 314 27.62 -1.57 -2.49
N LEU A 315 27.09 -0.66 -1.68
CA LEU A 315 27.20 0.79 -1.88
C LEU A 315 28.48 1.39 -1.29
N ASN A 316 29.41 0.58 -0.74
CA ASN A 316 30.62 1.05 -0.04
C ASN A 316 30.36 2.04 1.11
N LEU A 317 29.14 2.07 1.67
CA LEU A 317 28.72 3.00 2.74
C LEU A 317 29.08 2.50 4.15
N LYS A 318 29.80 1.38 4.27
CA LYS A 318 30.38 0.99 5.56
C LYS A 318 31.59 1.87 5.84
N ARG A 319 31.44 2.74 6.83
CA ARG A 319 32.56 3.38 7.53
C ARG A 319 33.51 2.27 7.99
N ASN A 320 34.73 2.24 7.46
CA ASN A 320 35.80 1.39 7.97
C ASN A 320 36.05 1.83 9.42
N VAL A 321 35.45 1.11 10.38
CA VAL A 321 35.92 1.20 11.75
C VAL A 321 37.25 0.46 11.74
N SER A 322 38.34 1.22 11.63
CA SER A 322 39.68 0.71 11.87
C SER A 322 39.70 0.10 13.26
N SER A 323 39.74 -1.22 13.32
CA SER A 323 40.05 -1.96 14.54
C SER A 323 41.50 -1.63 14.88
N THR A 324 41.74 -0.57 15.64
CA THR A 324 43.03 -0.39 16.31
C THR A 324 43.10 -1.47 17.39
N THR A 325 43.67 -2.62 17.02
CA THR A 325 44.06 -3.67 17.96
C THR A 325 45.03 -3.05 18.96
N ARG A 326 44.53 -2.69 20.16
CA ARG A 326 45.40 -2.48 21.32
C ARG A 326 45.96 -3.86 21.70
N ILE A 327 47.17 -4.14 21.23
CA ILE A 327 48.00 -5.20 21.78
C ILE A 327 48.41 -4.69 23.17
N THR A 328 47.68 -5.07 24.21
CA THR A 328 48.17 -4.98 25.58
C THR A 328 49.22 -6.08 25.73
N SER A 329 50.48 -5.69 25.61
CA SER A 329 51.64 -6.53 25.92
C SER A 329 51.57 -6.96 27.39
N ILE A 330 51.53 -8.28 27.59
CA ILE A 330 51.75 -8.94 28.88
C ILE A 330 53.24 -8.77 29.20
N THR A 331 53.59 -7.90 30.13
CA THR A 331 54.87 -7.98 30.84
C THR A 331 54.68 -8.83 32.10
N LYS A 332 55.03 -10.12 31.98
CA LYS A 332 55.45 -10.95 33.11
C LYS A 332 56.69 -10.28 33.72
N ASN A 333 56.59 -9.80 34.96
CA ASN A 333 57.76 -9.61 35.81
C ASN A 333 57.80 -10.80 36.79
N GLU A 334 58.49 -11.86 36.38
CA GLU A 334 59.15 -12.79 37.30
C GLU A 334 60.59 -12.28 37.45
N THR A 335 60.92 -11.74 38.62
CA THR A 335 62.30 -11.67 39.10
C THR A 335 62.28 -12.02 40.58
N GLU A 336 62.79 -13.23 40.86
CA GLU A 336 63.34 -13.68 42.14
C GLU A 336 64.47 -12.76 42.62
N ILE A 337 65.03 -13.09 43.81
CA ILE A 337 66.26 -12.61 44.50
C ILE A 337 65.85 -11.72 45.71
N ILE A 338 66.03 -12.07 46.99
CA ILE A 338 66.78 -13.10 47.74
C ILE A 338 65.98 -13.47 49.00
#